data_AF-A0A1M7QS30-F1
#
_entry.id   AF-A0A1M7QS30-F1
#
_cell.length_a   1.000
_cell.length_b   1.000
_cell.length_c   1.000
_cell.angle_alpha   90.00
_cell.angle_beta   90.00
_cell.angle_gamma   90.00
#
_symmetry.space_group_name_H-M   'P 1'
#
loop_
_entity.id
_entity.type
_entity.pdbx_description
1 polymer ?
#
loop_
_entity_poly.entity_id
_entity_poly.type
_entity_poly.pdbx_seq_one_letter_code
_entity_poly.pdbx_strand_id
1 'polypeptide(L)'
;MMSVSLRTIFAPFILTKKQLKLVSKYLFVLSLTSPNVLLGQSIATDSTKLSFIPYCYGGKDKLEDSIHLDWVQIDKDIIKEKLNKLPAVSSSLTEIKKVIPHFLDGKCNCRSINEDLGYGLKSTQHTIHGGYGSCNVDVIYWGNSVLKLRLTIDNHKEIIEKYLLKVIQLPFECVDGQIRYEKVYSENVQEYLKESGQLFLESADTNYRRRQAINYFMDVMTGGTFGKPFYIMFGLGSETFNNLRFFIVNKDYNALESILFSPSPTSRLFAARTLTYMQDKYGYKPTSDTYRRMKDVLANAQLIRSGIISCWINKFDYDYYDVVGDFEHLLMTQ
;
A
#
# COMPACT_ATOMS: atom_id res chain seq x y z
N MET A 1 37.41 -64.62 -7.32
CA MET A 1 37.06 -63.76 -6.17
C MET A 1 38.11 -62.68 -6.07
N MET A 2 37.84 -61.51 -6.66
CA MET A 2 38.80 -60.43 -6.82
C MET A 2 38.44 -59.27 -5.88
N SER A 3 39.34 -58.98 -4.94
CA SER A 3 39.39 -57.72 -4.21
C SER A 3 40.16 -56.70 -5.04
N VAL A 4 39.55 -55.56 -5.37
CA VAL A 4 40.26 -54.41 -5.92
C VAL A 4 39.89 -53.17 -5.12
N SER A 5 40.91 -52.64 -4.45
CA SER A 5 40.92 -51.38 -3.69
C SER A 5 40.94 -50.20 -4.66
N LEU A 6 39.92 -49.34 -4.62
CA LEU A 6 39.92 -48.03 -5.29
C LEU A 6 40.64 -47.00 -4.42
N ARG A 7 41.88 -46.67 -4.80
CA ARG A 7 42.62 -45.53 -4.25
C ARG A 7 42.09 -44.23 -4.86
N THR A 8 41.69 -43.33 -3.97
CA THR A 8 41.35 -41.93 -4.19
C THR A 8 42.56 -41.16 -4.72
N ILE A 9 42.45 -40.51 -5.87
CA ILE A 9 43.40 -39.49 -6.33
C ILE A 9 42.82 -38.12 -5.97
N PHE A 10 43.29 -37.56 -4.86
CA PHE A 10 43.15 -36.13 -4.59
C PHE A 10 44.25 -35.40 -5.37
N ALA A 11 43.87 -34.68 -6.43
CA ALA A 11 44.73 -33.67 -7.03
C ALA A 11 44.50 -32.33 -6.30
N PRO A 12 45.53 -31.68 -5.73
CA PRO A 12 45.38 -30.37 -5.12
C PRO A 12 45.19 -29.31 -6.21
N PHE A 13 44.04 -28.65 -6.21
CA PHE A 13 43.79 -27.46 -7.02
C PHE A 13 44.62 -26.30 -6.45
N ILE A 14 45.83 -26.11 -6.99
CA ILE A 14 46.67 -24.96 -6.68
C ILE A 14 46.12 -23.75 -7.46
N LEU A 15 45.26 -22.98 -6.80
CA LEU A 15 44.81 -21.68 -7.29
C LEU A 15 45.99 -20.70 -7.33
N THR A 16 46.39 -20.33 -8.54
CA THR A 16 47.45 -19.33 -8.75
C THR A 16 46.97 -17.93 -8.32
N LYS A 17 47.87 -17.09 -7.79
CA LYS A 17 47.59 -15.71 -7.30
C LYS A 17 46.80 -14.81 -8.27
N LYS A 18 46.80 -15.13 -9.58
CA LYS A 18 46.01 -14.42 -10.60
C LYS A 18 44.52 -14.79 -10.60
N GLN A 19 44.15 -16.02 -10.24
CA GLN A 19 42.75 -16.43 -10.17
C GLN A 19 42.05 -15.94 -8.90
N LEU A 20 42.76 -15.80 -7.78
CA LEU A 20 42.21 -15.13 -6.58
C LEU A 20 41.85 -13.66 -6.83
N LYS A 21 42.60 -12.96 -7.68
CA LYS A 21 42.30 -11.56 -8.04
C LYS A 21 41.05 -11.42 -8.92
N LEU A 22 40.70 -12.44 -9.70
CA LEU A 22 39.47 -12.41 -10.50
C LEU A 22 38.24 -12.67 -9.62
N VAL A 23 38.30 -13.66 -8.73
CA VAL A 23 37.19 -13.96 -7.80
C VAL A 23 36.94 -12.77 -6.85
N SER A 24 37.98 -12.12 -6.36
CA SER A 24 37.85 -10.89 -5.56
C SER A 24 37.22 -9.72 -6.33
N LYS A 25 37.47 -9.59 -7.64
CA LYS A 25 36.87 -8.54 -8.46
C LYS A 25 35.38 -8.77 -8.73
N TYR A 26 34.93 -10.02 -8.85
CA TYR A 26 33.52 -10.35 -9.05
C TYR A 26 32.73 -10.44 -7.74
N LEU A 27 33.38 -10.80 -6.62
CA LEU A 27 32.75 -10.74 -5.29
C LEU A 27 32.44 -9.30 -4.85
N PHE A 28 33.30 -8.34 -5.24
CA PHE A 28 33.09 -6.91 -4.95
C PHE A 28 32.07 -6.22 -5.87
N VAL A 29 31.75 -6.82 -7.02
CA VAL A 29 30.72 -6.30 -7.95
C VAL A 29 29.33 -6.81 -7.58
N LEU A 30 29.23 -7.97 -6.91
CA LEU A 30 27.97 -8.50 -6.37
C LEU A 30 27.50 -7.78 -5.08
N SER A 31 28.36 -7.01 -4.41
CA SER A 31 27.99 -6.17 -3.25
C SER A 31 27.55 -4.74 -3.62
N LEU A 32 27.46 -4.40 -4.91
CA LEU A 32 27.13 -3.04 -5.38
C LEU A 32 25.79 -2.95 -6.15
N THR A 33 24.97 -4.00 -6.12
CA THR A 33 23.63 -4.00 -6.74
C THR A 33 22.54 -4.27 -5.71
N SER A 34 22.48 -3.45 -4.65
CA SER A 34 21.26 -3.20 -3.85
C SER A 34 21.49 -2.06 -2.84
N PRO A 35 21.59 -0.79 -3.24
CA PRO A 35 21.54 0.31 -2.28
C PRO A 35 20.07 0.67 -2.07
N ASN A 36 19.33 -0.13 -1.28
CA ASN A 36 18.00 0.27 -0.78
C ASN A 36 17.46 -0.63 0.35
N VAL A 37 18.33 -1.21 1.16
CA VAL A 37 17.89 -1.87 2.40
C VAL A 37 18.86 -1.48 3.51
N LEU A 38 18.28 -1.02 4.62
CA LEU A 38 18.91 -0.59 5.89
C LEU A 38 19.53 0.79 5.91
N LEU A 39 18.75 1.76 6.39
CA LEU A 39 19.20 2.67 7.44
C LEU A 39 18.02 2.88 8.41
N GLY A 40 18.17 2.35 9.62
CA GLY A 40 17.22 2.52 10.71
C GLY A 40 17.11 4.00 11.10
N GLN A 41 15.88 4.50 11.14
CA GLN A 41 15.60 5.81 11.71
C GLN A 41 15.55 5.69 13.24
N SER A 42 16.54 6.29 13.90
CA SER A 42 16.39 6.72 15.28
C SER A 42 15.29 7.79 15.32
N ILE A 43 14.20 7.51 16.03
CA ILE A 43 13.11 8.48 16.21
C ILE A 43 13.54 9.42 17.34
N ALA A 44 14.31 10.44 17.00
CA ALA A 44 14.11 11.73 17.64
C ALA A 44 12.78 12.25 17.07
N THR A 45 11.76 12.42 17.91
CA THR A 45 10.52 13.11 17.53
C THR A 45 10.88 14.53 17.13
N ASP A 46 11.08 14.72 15.82
CA ASP A 46 11.46 15.98 15.22
C ASP A 46 10.26 16.94 15.35
N SER A 47 10.39 17.94 16.23
CA SER A 47 9.35 18.93 16.54
C SER A 47 8.87 19.72 15.31
N THR A 48 9.61 19.61 14.21
CA THR A 48 9.29 20.18 12.89
C THR A 48 8.15 19.47 12.15
N LYS A 49 7.80 18.21 12.47
CA LYS A 49 6.70 17.50 11.78
C LYS A 49 5.30 17.86 12.29
N LEU A 50 5.18 18.23 13.57
CA LEU A 50 3.90 18.64 14.19
C LEU A 50 3.43 20.04 13.73
N SER A 51 4.32 20.88 13.18
CA SER A 51 4.01 22.26 12.79
C SER A 51 3.07 22.38 11.58
N PHE A 52 2.88 21.30 10.81
CA PHE A 52 2.02 21.27 9.61
C PHE A 52 0.63 20.69 9.85
N ILE A 53 0.39 20.06 11.01
CA ILE A 53 -0.90 19.48 11.40
C ILE A 53 -2.04 20.54 11.42
N PRO A 54 -1.83 21.79 11.90
CA PRO A 54 -2.79 22.90 11.78
C PRO A 54 -3.30 23.21 10.36
N TYR A 55 -2.54 22.82 9.33
CA TYR A 55 -2.88 23.08 7.93
C TYR A 55 -3.50 21.88 7.22
N CYS A 56 -3.68 20.76 7.95
CA CYS A 56 -4.37 19.59 7.46
C CYS A 56 -5.89 19.79 7.55
N TYR A 57 -6.53 19.92 6.39
CA TYR A 57 -7.96 20.21 6.29
C TYR A 57 -8.80 18.93 6.16
N GLY A 58 -9.61 18.65 7.19
CA GLY A 58 -10.80 17.80 7.15
C GLY A 58 -11.93 18.51 7.90
N GLY A 59 -13.05 18.81 7.23
CA GLY A 59 -14.21 19.50 7.81
C GLY A 59 -14.21 21.02 7.62
N LYS A 60 -15.05 21.52 6.69
CA LYS A 60 -15.45 22.93 6.61
C LYS A 60 -16.70 23.22 7.46
N ASP A 61 -17.20 22.21 8.14
CA ASP A 61 -18.41 22.31 8.95
C ASP A 61 -18.13 23.19 10.14
N LYS A 62 -19.04 24.14 10.39
CA LYS A 62 -18.97 24.99 11.55
C LYS A 62 -19.03 24.10 12.78
N LEU A 63 -18.02 24.22 13.64
CA LEU A 63 -18.09 23.71 14.99
C LEU A 63 -19.30 24.36 15.69
N GLU A 64 -19.94 23.63 16.60
CA GLU A 64 -20.98 24.20 17.45
C GLU A 64 -20.44 25.37 18.28
N ASP A 65 -21.32 26.30 18.66
CA ASP A 65 -20.93 27.54 19.36
C ASP A 65 -20.28 27.27 20.73
N SER A 66 -20.51 26.09 21.33
CA SER A 66 -19.91 25.65 22.59
C SER A 66 -19.23 24.28 22.48
N ILE A 67 -17.99 24.18 22.96
CA ILE A 67 -17.21 22.93 22.93
C ILE A 67 -17.56 22.03 24.13
N HIS A 68 -18.04 20.83 23.84
CA HIS A 68 -18.29 19.72 24.76
C HIS A 68 -16.96 19.05 25.17
N LEU A 69 -16.49 19.35 26.37
CA LEU A 69 -15.19 18.87 26.87
C LEU A 69 -15.15 17.35 27.10
N ASP A 70 -16.29 16.73 27.36
CA ASP A 70 -16.45 15.28 27.45
C ASP A 70 -16.18 14.59 26.11
N TRP A 71 -16.62 15.18 24.99
CA TRP A 71 -16.34 14.67 23.64
C TRP A 71 -14.86 14.80 23.29
N VAL A 72 -14.24 15.93 23.65
CA VAL A 72 -12.78 16.10 23.54
C VAL A 72 -12.04 15.04 24.34
N GLN A 73 -12.54 14.66 25.52
CA GLN A 73 -11.91 13.67 26.37
C GLN A 73 -11.96 12.27 25.72
N ILE A 74 -13.09 11.89 25.11
CA ILE A 74 -13.21 10.65 24.33
C ILE A 74 -12.15 10.59 23.23
N ASP A 75 -11.98 11.68 22.46
CA ASP A 75 -10.99 11.74 21.38
C ASP A 75 -9.55 11.61 21.91
N LYS A 76 -9.24 12.25 23.03
CA LYS A 76 -7.93 12.14 23.69
C LYS A 76 -7.64 10.71 24.14
N ASP A 77 -8.63 10.02 24.69
CA ASP A 77 -8.45 8.67 25.20
C ASP A 77 -8.25 7.67 24.05
N ILE A 78 -8.97 7.82 22.93
CA ILE A 78 -8.70 7.04 21.71
C ILE A 78 -7.24 7.23 21.25
N ILE A 79 -6.73 8.46 21.19
CA ILE A 79 -5.35 8.73 20.77
C ILE A 79 -4.34 8.11 21.75
N LYS A 80 -4.50 8.36 23.05
CA LYS A 80 -3.54 7.91 24.07
C LYS A 80 -3.54 6.41 24.25
N GLU A 81 -4.72 5.81 24.34
CA GLU A 81 -4.87 4.42 24.73
C GLU A 81 -4.78 3.46 23.57
N LYS A 82 -5.07 3.92 22.35
CA LYS A 82 -5.06 3.10 21.14
C LYS A 82 -3.96 3.54 20.18
N LEU A 83 -4.09 4.73 19.56
CA LEU A 83 -3.20 5.12 18.46
C LEU A 83 -1.73 5.17 18.87
N ASN A 84 -1.39 5.85 19.96
CA ASN A 84 0.00 5.99 20.41
C ASN A 84 0.64 4.64 20.79
N LYS A 85 -0.15 3.63 21.17
CA LYS A 85 0.36 2.31 21.55
C LYS A 85 0.63 1.41 20.36
N LEU A 86 -0.16 1.53 19.30
CA LEU A 86 -0.14 0.58 18.19
C LEU A 86 1.26 0.43 17.54
N PRO A 87 2.00 1.49 17.16
CA PRO A 87 3.26 1.31 16.43
C PRO A 87 4.35 0.56 17.21
N ALA A 88 4.29 0.56 18.55
CA ALA A 88 5.24 -0.14 19.40
C ALA A 88 4.94 -1.64 19.51
N VAL A 89 3.70 -2.07 19.27
CA VAL A 89 3.24 -3.44 19.52
C VAL A 89 2.66 -4.14 18.29
N SER A 90 2.48 -3.47 17.15
CA SER A 90 1.60 -3.97 16.08
C SER A 90 2.31 -4.61 14.90
N SER A 91 3.33 -5.45 15.12
CA SER A 91 3.87 -6.28 14.03
C SER A 91 2.96 -7.46 13.68
N SER A 92 1.96 -7.76 14.52
CA SER A 92 0.97 -8.81 14.28
C SER A 92 -0.48 -8.35 14.51
N LEU A 93 -1.43 -9.01 13.82
CA LEU A 93 -2.85 -8.78 14.03
C LEU A 93 -3.29 -9.15 15.45
N THR A 94 -2.68 -10.17 16.03
CA THR A 94 -2.97 -10.60 17.41
C THR A 94 -2.68 -9.49 18.41
N GLU A 95 -1.59 -8.74 18.23
CA GLU A 95 -1.26 -7.62 19.10
C GLU A 95 -2.17 -6.41 18.87
N ILE A 96 -2.52 -6.12 17.60
CA ILE A 96 -3.54 -5.11 17.30
C ILE A 96 -4.85 -5.45 18.01
N LYS A 97 -5.28 -6.71 17.99
CA LYS A 97 -6.50 -7.17 18.67
C LYS A 97 -6.43 -7.05 20.20
N LYS A 98 -5.23 -7.07 20.80
CA LYS A 98 -5.11 -6.79 22.25
C LYS A 98 -5.41 -5.32 22.58
N VAL A 99 -5.03 -4.41 21.69
CA VAL A 99 -5.31 -2.96 21.84
C VAL A 99 -6.74 -2.63 21.38
N ILE A 100 -7.23 -3.32 20.36
CA ILE A 100 -8.54 -3.13 19.73
C ILE A 100 -9.23 -4.50 19.55
N PRO A 101 -9.93 -5.02 20.59
CA PRO A 101 -10.51 -6.37 20.59
C PRO A 101 -11.46 -6.71 19.43
N HIS A 102 -12.08 -5.71 18.81
CA HIS A 102 -12.99 -5.88 17.66
C HIS A 102 -12.43 -5.29 16.36
N PHE A 103 -11.11 -5.34 16.20
CA PHE A 103 -10.41 -4.76 15.06
C PHE A 103 -10.94 -5.27 13.71
N LEU A 104 -11.24 -6.56 13.58
CA LEU A 104 -11.75 -7.15 12.34
C LEU A 104 -13.28 -7.11 12.23
N ASP A 105 -14.00 -7.10 13.36
CA ASP A 105 -15.45 -7.31 13.36
C ASP A 105 -16.26 -6.01 13.47
N GLY A 106 -15.61 -4.89 13.83
CA GLY A 106 -16.25 -3.57 13.87
C GLY A 106 -17.48 -3.52 14.79
N LYS A 107 -17.28 -3.69 16.10
CA LYS A 107 -18.36 -3.59 17.10
C LYS A 107 -18.34 -2.26 17.85
N CYS A 108 -19.46 -1.94 18.51
CA CYS A 108 -19.66 -0.73 19.30
C CYS A 108 -19.59 0.54 18.43
N ASN A 109 -18.88 1.57 18.87
CA ASN A 109 -18.61 2.82 18.14
C ASN A 109 -17.52 2.66 17.07
N CYS A 110 -17.36 1.46 16.51
CA CYS A 110 -16.32 1.17 15.53
C CYS A 110 -16.92 0.53 14.28
N ARG A 111 -16.29 0.76 13.14
CA ARG A 111 -16.61 0.11 11.87
C ARG A 111 -15.37 -0.56 11.33
N SER A 112 -15.53 -1.74 10.74
CA SER A 112 -14.43 -2.45 10.08
C SER A 112 -14.83 -2.85 8.67
N ILE A 113 -13.93 -2.58 7.73
CA ILE A 113 -14.04 -3.02 6.34
C ILE A 113 -12.85 -3.93 6.08
N ASN A 114 -13.12 -5.19 5.73
CA ASN A 114 -12.08 -6.18 5.43
C ASN A 114 -12.14 -6.54 3.96
N GLU A 115 -10.97 -6.65 3.35
CA GLU A 115 -10.83 -6.87 1.91
C GLU A 115 -9.75 -7.90 1.62
N ASP A 116 -10.02 -8.76 0.64
CA ASP A 116 -9.06 -9.74 0.14
C ASP A 116 -8.27 -9.14 -1.03
N LEU A 117 -7.00 -8.84 -0.80
CA LEU A 117 -6.12 -8.21 -1.78
C LEU A 117 -5.49 -9.23 -2.75
N GLY A 118 -5.87 -10.51 -2.65
CA GLY A 118 -5.29 -11.62 -3.40
C GLY A 118 -3.89 -11.99 -2.95
N TYR A 119 -3.40 -13.15 -3.41
CA TYR A 119 -2.07 -13.68 -3.03
C TYR A 119 -1.86 -13.81 -1.51
N GLY A 120 -2.95 -14.06 -0.77
CA GLY A 120 -2.93 -14.17 0.69
C GLY A 120 -2.85 -12.84 1.44
N LEU A 121 -2.75 -11.71 0.74
CA LEU A 121 -2.80 -10.38 1.33
C LEU A 121 -4.24 -9.99 1.66
N LYS A 122 -4.39 -9.29 2.77
CA LYS A 122 -5.67 -8.71 3.19
C LYS A 122 -5.46 -7.30 3.68
N SER A 123 -6.48 -6.47 3.55
CA SER A 123 -6.57 -5.20 4.25
C SER A 123 -7.70 -5.20 5.25
N THR A 124 -7.49 -4.47 6.34
CA THR A 124 -8.56 -4.07 7.25
C THR A 124 -8.45 -2.58 7.46
N GLN A 125 -9.54 -1.87 7.21
CA GLN A 125 -9.72 -0.49 7.61
C GLN A 125 -10.64 -0.47 8.82
N HIS A 126 -10.17 0.10 9.93
CA HIS A 126 -10.91 0.14 11.19
C HIS A 126 -11.11 1.57 11.65
N THR A 127 -12.35 2.06 11.58
CA THR A 127 -12.73 3.39 12.05
C THR A 127 -13.22 3.31 13.48
N ILE A 128 -12.67 4.14 14.35
CA ILE A 128 -13.09 4.35 15.74
C ILE A 128 -13.76 5.72 15.80
N HIS A 129 -15.08 5.75 16.02
CA HIS A 129 -15.84 6.99 16.15
C HIS A 129 -15.62 7.59 17.54
N GLY A 130 -15.09 8.80 17.56
CA GLY A 130 -14.86 9.59 18.76
C GLY A 130 -16.04 10.52 19.06
N GLY A 131 -15.74 11.59 19.79
CA GLY A 131 -16.71 12.64 20.12
C GLY A 131 -16.88 13.64 18.98
N TYR A 132 -15.78 14.28 18.56
CA TYR A 132 -15.80 15.27 17.47
C TYR A 132 -15.37 14.73 16.11
N GLY A 133 -14.74 13.57 16.09
CA GLY A 133 -14.16 13.03 14.87
C GLY A 133 -14.01 11.52 14.91
N SER A 134 -13.09 11.01 14.12
CA SER A 134 -12.77 9.60 14.07
C SER A 134 -11.27 9.37 13.95
N CYS A 135 -10.85 8.19 14.39
CA CYS A 135 -9.50 7.70 14.20
C CYS A 135 -9.56 6.42 13.36
N ASN A 136 -8.77 6.34 12.30
CA ASN A 136 -8.68 5.16 11.45
C ASN A 136 -7.39 4.39 11.73
N VAL A 137 -7.50 3.06 11.77
CA VAL A 137 -6.40 2.12 11.88
C VAL A 137 -6.50 1.18 10.70
N ASP A 138 -5.67 1.41 9.69
CA ASP A 138 -5.66 0.64 8.46
C ASP A 138 -4.42 -0.24 8.41
N VAL A 139 -4.59 -1.50 8.03
CA VAL A 139 -3.47 -2.45 7.92
C VAL A 139 -3.55 -3.24 6.64
N ILE A 140 -2.37 -3.54 6.08
CA ILE A 140 -2.16 -4.59 5.10
C ILE A 140 -1.42 -5.73 5.81
N TYR A 141 -1.93 -6.94 5.71
CA TYR A 141 -1.39 -8.10 6.42
C TYR A 141 -1.44 -9.38 5.59
N TRP A 142 -0.61 -10.34 5.97
CA TRP A 142 -0.58 -11.69 5.43
C TRP A 142 -0.56 -12.68 6.61
N GLY A 143 -1.56 -13.58 6.66
CA GLY A 143 -1.76 -14.43 7.83
C GLY A 143 -1.98 -13.59 9.11
N ASN A 144 -1.08 -13.71 10.08
CA ASN A 144 -1.07 -12.88 11.29
C ASN A 144 -0.06 -11.72 11.22
N SER A 145 0.79 -11.66 10.19
CA SER A 145 1.89 -10.69 10.07
C SER A 145 1.43 -9.40 9.40
N VAL A 146 1.60 -8.27 10.09
CA VAL A 146 1.26 -6.95 9.55
C VAL A 146 2.40 -6.44 8.69
N LEU A 147 2.13 -6.09 7.44
CA LEU A 147 3.13 -5.59 6.49
C LEU A 147 3.21 -4.06 6.52
N LYS A 148 2.05 -3.40 6.60
CA LYS A 148 1.94 -1.95 6.67
C LYS A 148 0.82 -1.56 7.62
N LEU A 149 1.06 -0.53 8.42
CA LEU A 149 0.10 0.14 9.29
C LEU A 149 -0.02 1.60 8.86
N ARG A 150 -1.25 2.09 8.78
CA ARG A 150 -1.58 3.50 8.63
C ARG A 150 -2.54 3.89 9.75
N LEU A 151 -2.23 5.00 10.41
CA LEU A 151 -3.10 5.63 11.40
C LEU A 151 -3.51 6.99 10.86
N THR A 152 -4.79 7.30 10.94
CA THR A 152 -5.32 8.59 10.50
C THR A 152 -6.18 9.21 11.58
N ILE A 153 -6.06 10.51 11.79
CA ILE A 153 -6.93 11.29 12.68
C ILE A 153 -7.74 12.23 11.79
N ASP A 154 -9.07 12.08 11.82
CA ASP A 154 -10.01 12.95 11.12
C ASP A 154 -10.88 13.65 12.17
N ASN A 155 -10.65 14.94 12.37
CA ASN A 155 -11.35 15.72 13.40
C ASN A 155 -11.34 17.20 12.99
N HIS A 156 -12.18 18.00 13.64
CA HIS A 156 -12.20 19.44 13.40
C HIS A 156 -10.85 20.07 13.75
N LYS A 157 -10.36 20.94 12.87
CA LYS A 157 -9.10 21.67 13.03
C LYS A 157 -8.94 22.32 14.41
N GLU A 158 -9.98 23.01 14.87
CA GLU A 158 -9.98 23.69 16.17
C GLU A 158 -9.80 22.72 17.35
N ILE A 159 -10.42 21.54 17.27
CA ILE A 159 -10.29 20.51 18.30
C ILE A 159 -8.86 19.95 18.32
N ILE A 160 -8.29 19.70 17.14
CA ILE A 160 -6.92 19.24 16.99
C ILE A 160 -5.95 20.24 17.61
N GLU A 161 -6.00 21.50 17.17
CA GLU A 161 -5.08 22.56 17.58
C GLU A 161 -5.15 22.83 19.08
N LYS A 162 -6.36 22.96 19.64
CA LYS A 162 -6.53 23.37 21.03
C LYS A 162 -6.34 22.21 22.01
N TYR A 163 -6.70 20.98 21.63
CA TYR A 163 -6.85 19.90 22.61
C TYR A 163 -6.07 18.62 22.29
N LEU A 164 -5.92 18.24 21.02
CA LEU A 164 -5.37 16.92 20.67
C LEU A 164 -3.86 16.95 20.40
N LEU A 165 -3.29 18.06 19.91
CA LEU A 165 -1.85 18.16 19.61
C LEU A 165 -0.95 17.74 20.77
N LYS A 166 -1.35 18.04 22.02
CA LYS A 166 -0.57 17.72 23.23
C LYS A 166 -0.55 16.22 23.57
N VAL A 167 -1.46 15.43 23.02
CA VAL A 167 -1.59 14.00 23.33
C VAL A 167 -1.10 13.11 22.20
N ILE A 168 -0.87 13.65 21.01
CA ILE A 168 -0.29 12.94 19.87
C ILE A 168 1.22 12.78 20.12
N GLN A 169 1.68 11.53 20.22
CA GLN A 169 3.10 11.22 20.49
C GLN A 169 3.85 10.69 19.26
N LEU A 170 3.13 10.31 18.22
CA LEU A 170 3.69 9.78 16.99
C LEU A 170 4.03 10.93 16.01
N PRO A 171 5.02 10.75 15.13
CA PRO A 171 5.38 11.75 14.13
C PRO A 171 4.36 11.72 12.96
N PHE A 172 3.13 12.15 13.22
CA PHE A 172 2.13 12.32 12.18
C PHE A 172 2.53 13.42 11.19
N GLU A 173 2.18 13.21 9.93
CA GLU A 173 2.39 14.13 8.82
C GLU A 173 1.03 14.56 8.25
N CYS A 174 1.02 15.69 7.55
CA CYS A 174 -0.15 16.11 6.80
C CYS A 174 -0.05 15.64 5.36
N VAL A 175 -0.88 14.65 4.97
CA VAL A 175 -0.88 14.12 3.60
C VAL A 175 -2.30 14.15 3.05
N ASP A 176 -2.48 14.83 1.91
CA ASP A 176 -3.77 14.98 1.23
C ASP A 176 -4.89 15.53 2.14
N GLY A 177 -4.53 16.42 3.07
CA GLY A 177 -5.45 17.02 4.03
C GLY A 177 -5.74 16.17 5.28
N GLN A 178 -5.16 14.97 5.39
CA GLN A 178 -5.35 14.07 6.52
C GLN A 178 -4.11 14.00 7.43
N ILE A 179 -4.33 13.97 8.74
CA ILE A 179 -3.28 13.74 9.73
C ILE A 179 -2.96 12.25 9.74
N ARG A 180 -1.82 11.88 9.17
CA ARG A 180 -1.49 10.49 8.85
C ARG A 180 -0.13 10.08 9.41
N TYR A 181 -0.08 8.88 9.98
CA TYR A 181 1.15 8.18 10.33
C TYR A 181 1.19 6.86 9.58
N GLU A 182 2.32 6.52 8.98
CA GLU A 182 2.51 5.24 8.30
C GLU A 182 3.76 4.53 8.82
N LYS A 183 3.68 3.21 8.90
CA LYS A 183 4.79 2.33 9.26
C LYS A 183 4.76 1.07 8.41
N VAL A 184 5.88 0.79 7.73
CA VAL A 184 6.12 -0.47 7.04
C VAL A 184 6.95 -1.37 7.94
N TYR A 185 6.53 -2.62 8.11
CA TYR A 185 7.24 -3.64 8.90
C TYR A 185 8.15 -4.44 7.97
N SER A 186 9.35 -3.92 7.73
CA SER A 186 10.29 -4.46 6.74
C SER A 186 10.58 -5.95 6.91
N GLU A 187 10.72 -6.44 8.14
CA GLU A 187 10.99 -7.87 8.41
C GLU A 187 9.84 -8.77 7.91
N ASN A 188 8.60 -8.41 8.22
CA ASN A 188 7.40 -9.13 7.75
C ASN A 188 7.26 -9.03 6.23
N VAL A 189 7.60 -7.88 5.63
CA VAL A 189 7.61 -7.71 4.17
C VAL A 189 8.63 -8.65 3.52
N GLN A 190 9.85 -8.73 4.07
CA GLN A 190 10.88 -9.64 3.57
C GLN A 190 10.47 -11.11 3.70
N GLU A 191 9.77 -11.49 4.77
CA GLU A 191 9.21 -12.83 4.93
C GLU A 191 8.18 -13.13 3.84
N TYR A 192 7.21 -12.23 3.64
CA TYR A 192 6.21 -12.38 2.57
C TYR A 192 6.84 -12.44 1.17
N LEU A 193 7.89 -11.66 0.90
CA LEU A 193 8.59 -11.65 -0.39
C LEU A 193 9.26 -12.99 -0.71
N LYS A 194 9.75 -13.73 0.30
CA LYS A 194 10.34 -15.07 0.11
C LYS A 194 9.33 -16.08 -0.43
N GLU A 195 8.06 -15.94 -0.07
CA GLU A 195 6.99 -16.85 -0.52
C GLU A 195 6.33 -16.38 -1.81
N SER A 196 6.00 -15.08 -1.90
CA SER A 196 5.20 -14.50 -2.98
C SER A 196 6.01 -14.04 -4.19
N GLY A 197 7.33 -13.90 -4.04
CA GLY A 197 8.28 -13.47 -5.07
C GLY A 197 8.44 -11.96 -5.17
N GLN A 198 7.36 -11.16 -5.18
CA GLN A 198 7.42 -9.69 -5.32
C GLN A 198 6.20 -8.99 -4.72
N LEU A 199 6.43 -7.82 -4.13
CA LEU A 199 5.44 -6.89 -3.57
C LEU A 199 6.00 -5.48 -3.57
N PHE A 200 5.22 -4.52 -4.05
CA PHE A 200 5.51 -3.10 -3.92
C PHE A 200 4.42 -2.45 -3.07
N LEU A 201 4.83 -1.88 -1.93
CA LEU A 201 3.92 -1.19 -1.00
C LEU A 201 4.00 0.33 -1.11
N GLU A 202 5.14 0.87 -1.54
CA GLU A 202 5.39 2.31 -1.60
C GLU A 202 6.30 2.67 -2.77
N SER A 203 6.14 3.87 -3.31
CA SER A 203 7.02 4.43 -4.34
C SER A 203 8.11 5.28 -3.71
N ALA A 204 9.37 4.91 -3.94
CA ALA A 204 10.54 5.70 -3.56
C ALA A 204 10.89 6.80 -4.58
N ASP A 205 9.98 7.12 -5.50
CA ASP A 205 10.24 8.04 -6.60
C ASP A 205 10.37 9.51 -6.14
N THR A 206 11.37 10.20 -6.66
CA THR A 206 11.63 11.61 -6.38
C THR A 206 10.84 12.54 -7.32
N ASN A 207 10.42 12.07 -8.49
CA ASN A 207 9.56 12.82 -9.39
C ASN A 207 8.13 12.88 -8.85
N TYR A 208 7.66 14.08 -8.52
CA TYR A 208 6.35 14.29 -7.90
C TYR A 208 5.19 13.73 -8.74
N ARG A 209 5.14 14.01 -10.06
CA ARG A 209 4.02 13.57 -10.92
C ARG A 209 3.98 12.06 -11.08
N ARG A 210 5.14 11.44 -11.30
CA ARG A 210 5.28 9.98 -11.43
C ARG A 210 4.96 9.29 -10.10
N ARG A 211 5.46 9.80 -8.98
CA ARG A 211 5.13 9.30 -7.64
C ARG A 211 3.63 9.35 -7.37
N GLN A 212 2.97 10.47 -7.67
CA GLN A 212 1.52 10.61 -7.48
C GLN A 212 0.73 9.61 -8.34
N ALA A 213 1.11 9.43 -9.61
CA ALA A 213 0.47 8.44 -10.48
C ALA A 213 0.65 7.01 -9.95
N ILE A 214 1.85 6.66 -9.46
CA ILE A 214 2.11 5.33 -8.88
C ILE A 214 1.33 5.14 -7.58
N ASN A 215 1.37 6.12 -6.68
CA ASN A 215 0.66 6.08 -5.40
C ASN A 215 -0.85 5.97 -5.57
N TYR A 216 -1.41 6.65 -6.59
CA TYR A 216 -2.80 6.47 -6.97
C TYR A 216 -3.11 4.98 -7.13
N PHE A 217 -2.33 4.25 -7.92
CA PHE A 217 -2.61 2.83 -8.14
C PHE A 217 -2.25 1.92 -6.97
N MET A 218 -1.26 2.26 -6.16
CA MET A 218 -0.76 1.35 -5.11
C MET A 218 -1.48 1.48 -3.77
N ASP A 219 -2.11 2.62 -3.49
CA ASP A 219 -2.75 2.84 -2.20
C ASP A 219 -4.11 2.12 -2.11
N VAL A 220 -4.16 1.10 -1.25
CA VAL A 220 -5.35 0.30 -0.91
C VAL A 220 -5.94 0.69 0.46
N MET A 221 -5.30 1.63 1.15
CA MET A 221 -5.70 2.09 2.48
C MET A 221 -6.30 3.50 2.42
N THR A 222 -6.53 4.06 1.22
CA THR A 222 -7.33 5.27 1.02
C THR A 222 -8.69 4.88 0.45
N GLY A 223 -9.74 4.91 1.27
CA GLY A 223 -11.09 4.81 0.74
C GLY A 223 -12.14 4.45 1.78
N GLY A 224 -13.16 5.29 1.94
CA GLY A 224 -14.43 4.87 2.54
C GLY A 224 -15.14 3.82 1.68
N THR A 225 -16.45 3.60 1.92
CA THR A 225 -17.28 2.53 1.31
C THR A 225 -17.22 2.42 -0.24
N PHE A 226 -16.69 3.43 -0.95
CA PHE A 226 -16.59 3.48 -2.41
C PHE A 226 -15.16 3.74 -2.94
N GLY A 227 -14.13 3.66 -2.10
CA GLY A 227 -12.73 3.85 -2.51
C GLY A 227 -12.03 2.55 -2.91
N LYS A 228 -10.78 2.66 -3.39
CA LYS A 228 -9.92 1.53 -3.79
C LYS A 228 -9.87 0.45 -2.69
N PRO A 229 -9.72 -0.84 -3.05
CA PRO A 229 -9.00 -1.33 -4.23
C PRO A 229 -9.86 -2.04 -5.29
N PHE A 230 -11.20 -1.96 -5.19
CA PHE A 230 -12.13 -2.63 -6.13
C PHE A 230 -12.98 -1.70 -6.98
N TYR A 231 -12.85 -0.40 -6.77
CA TYR A 231 -13.73 0.60 -7.37
C TYR A 231 -12.94 1.59 -8.19
N ILE A 232 -13.57 2.05 -9.27
CA ILE A 232 -13.20 3.29 -9.95
C ILE A 232 -14.14 4.36 -9.38
N MET A 233 -13.61 5.17 -8.45
CA MET A 233 -14.36 6.32 -7.91
C MET A 233 -14.64 7.34 -9.01
N PHE A 234 -15.80 7.99 -8.90
CA PHE A 234 -16.31 9.00 -9.83
C PHE A 234 -16.47 8.50 -11.25
N GLY A 235 -17.71 8.14 -11.64
CA GLY A 235 -18.32 8.56 -12.91
C GLY A 235 -17.76 8.04 -14.24
N LEU A 236 -16.46 8.15 -14.43
CA LEU A 236 -15.80 8.20 -15.72
C LEU A 236 -14.43 7.51 -15.70
N GLY A 237 -13.83 7.19 -14.55
CA GLY A 237 -12.48 6.62 -14.54
C GLY A 237 -11.41 7.48 -15.24
N SER A 238 -11.73 8.73 -15.56
CA SER A 238 -10.88 9.66 -16.29
C SER A 238 -9.53 9.84 -15.59
N GLU A 239 -9.52 9.95 -14.26
CA GLU A 239 -8.27 10.02 -13.49
C GLU A 239 -7.44 8.73 -13.60
N THR A 240 -8.10 7.57 -13.61
CA THR A 240 -7.41 6.29 -13.84
C THR A 240 -6.76 6.28 -15.23
N PHE A 241 -7.54 6.57 -16.28
CA PHE A 241 -7.04 6.55 -17.65
C PHE A 241 -6.03 7.67 -17.94
N ASN A 242 -6.14 8.83 -17.30
CA ASN A 242 -5.13 9.90 -17.38
C ASN A 242 -3.78 9.45 -16.82
N ASN A 243 -3.78 8.74 -15.69
CA ASN A 243 -2.56 8.17 -15.14
C ASN A 243 -2.01 7.04 -16.01
N LEU A 244 -2.86 6.20 -16.60
CA LEU A 244 -2.42 5.17 -17.57
C LEU A 244 -1.80 5.78 -18.83
N ARG A 245 -2.44 6.80 -19.42
CA ARG A 245 -1.91 7.53 -20.58
C ARG A 245 -0.57 8.17 -20.28
N PHE A 246 -0.40 8.73 -19.08
CA PHE A 246 0.90 9.24 -18.63
C PHE A 246 1.98 8.16 -18.69
N PHE A 247 1.73 6.94 -18.22
CA PHE A 247 2.70 5.84 -18.31
C PHE A 247 2.93 5.37 -19.75
N ILE A 248 1.89 5.28 -20.56
CA ILE A 248 1.96 4.86 -21.97
C ILE A 248 2.81 5.84 -22.78
N VAL A 249 2.50 7.14 -22.73
CA VAL A 249 3.21 8.18 -23.50
C VAL A 249 4.69 8.23 -23.11
N ASN A 250 4.99 8.07 -21.82
CA ASN A 250 6.37 8.06 -21.33
C ASN A 250 7.08 6.70 -21.47
N LYS A 251 6.40 5.67 -21.96
CA LYS A 251 6.91 4.28 -22.03
C LYS A 251 7.47 3.79 -20.69
N ASP A 252 6.79 4.13 -19.60
CA ASP A 252 7.25 3.91 -18.23
C ASP A 252 6.88 2.51 -17.74
N TYR A 253 7.56 1.50 -18.30
CA TYR A 253 7.30 0.10 -17.98
C TYR A 253 7.58 -0.22 -16.51
N ASN A 254 8.61 0.38 -15.92
CA ASN A 254 8.98 0.13 -14.53
C ASN A 254 7.89 0.57 -13.54
N ALA A 255 7.21 1.68 -13.81
CA ALA A 255 6.07 2.10 -12.99
C ALA A 255 4.91 1.11 -13.10
N LEU A 256 4.58 0.69 -14.33
CA LEU A 256 3.52 -0.28 -14.58
C LEU A 256 3.83 -1.66 -13.96
N GLU A 257 5.08 -2.11 -14.01
CA GLU A 257 5.51 -3.32 -13.31
C GLU A 257 5.37 -3.17 -11.78
N SER A 258 5.78 -2.04 -11.21
CA SER A 258 5.60 -1.77 -9.77
C SER A 258 4.11 -1.85 -9.37
N ILE A 259 3.22 -1.32 -10.22
CA ILE A 259 1.76 -1.38 -10.01
C ILE A 259 1.23 -2.82 -10.17
N LEU A 260 1.75 -3.60 -11.12
CA LEU A 260 1.38 -5.00 -11.32
C LEU A 260 1.67 -5.88 -10.09
N PHE A 261 2.67 -5.51 -9.30
CA PHE A 261 3.05 -6.18 -8.05
C PHE A 261 2.56 -5.44 -6.80
N SER A 262 1.57 -4.55 -6.96
CA SER A 262 0.96 -3.82 -5.84
C SER A 262 -0.08 -4.66 -5.07
N PRO A 263 -0.46 -4.24 -3.86
CA PRO A 263 -1.55 -4.86 -3.11
C PRO A 263 -2.93 -4.69 -3.79
N SER A 264 -3.15 -3.72 -4.68
CA SER A 264 -4.48 -3.41 -5.23
C SER A 264 -4.88 -4.35 -6.39
N PRO A 265 -5.91 -5.22 -6.25
CA PRO A 265 -6.33 -6.11 -7.33
C PRO A 265 -6.74 -5.38 -8.62
N THR A 266 -7.53 -4.32 -8.51
CA THR A 266 -7.97 -3.51 -9.66
C THR A 266 -6.79 -2.85 -10.35
N SER A 267 -5.84 -2.32 -9.58
CA SER A 267 -4.66 -1.66 -10.17
C SER A 267 -3.76 -2.65 -10.90
N ARG A 268 -3.61 -3.87 -10.37
CA ARG A 268 -2.89 -4.93 -11.07
C ARG A 268 -3.53 -5.26 -12.41
N LEU A 269 -4.86 -5.30 -12.48
CA LEU A 269 -5.59 -5.55 -13.73
C LEU A 269 -5.33 -4.44 -14.77
N PHE A 270 -5.41 -3.18 -14.37
CA PHE A 270 -5.08 -2.05 -15.24
C PHE A 270 -3.63 -2.08 -15.71
N ALA A 271 -2.68 -2.36 -14.82
CA ALA A 271 -1.27 -2.50 -15.19
C ALA A 271 -1.06 -3.68 -16.15
N ALA A 272 -1.66 -4.85 -15.90
CA ALA A 272 -1.55 -6.01 -16.78
C ALA A 272 -2.10 -5.73 -18.19
N ARG A 273 -3.28 -5.10 -18.31
CA ARG A 273 -3.82 -4.70 -19.61
C ARG A 273 -2.99 -3.63 -20.30
N THR A 274 -2.51 -2.65 -19.54
CA THR A 274 -1.65 -1.60 -20.10
C THR A 274 -0.33 -2.19 -20.60
N LEU A 275 0.33 -3.07 -19.84
CA LEU A 275 1.56 -3.74 -20.26
C LEU A 275 1.33 -4.64 -21.49
N THR A 276 0.17 -5.30 -21.58
CA THR A 276 -0.21 -6.07 -22.78
C THR A 276 -0.36 -5.16 -24.00
N TYR A 277 -1.09 -4.06 -23.86
CA TYR A 277 -1.20 -3.04 -24.91
C TYR A 277 0.17 -2.48 -25.32
N MET A 278 1.06 -2.23 -24.34
CA MET A 278 2.42 -1.76 -24.59
C MET A 278 3.29 -2.80 -25.31
N GLN A 279 3.08 -4.09 -25.03
CA GLN A 279 3.74 -5.18 -25.75
C GLN A 279 3.30 -5.18 -27.22
N ASP A 280 2.00 -5.06 -27.49
CA ASP A 280 1.43 -5.13 -28.83
C ASP A 280 1.74 -3.89 -29.69
N LYS A 281 1.68 -2.69 -29.11
CA LYS A 281 1.82 -1.42 -29.86
C LYS A 281 3.22 -0.81 -29.81
N TYR A 282 4.00 -1.10 -28.76
CA TYR A 282 5.30 -0.43 -28.52
C TYR A 282 6.47 -1.41 -28.34
N GLY A 283 6.23 -2.73 -28.50
CA GLY A 283 7.28 -3.74 -28.47
C GLY A 283 7.91 -3.96 -27.09
N TYR A 284 7.19 -3.64 -26.01
CA TYR A 284 7.61 -3.97 -24.65
C TYR A 284 7.81 -5.50 -24.50
N LYS A 285 8.88 -5.90 -23.83
CA LYS A 285 9.23 -7.31 -23.60
C LYS A 285 9.27 -7.58 -22.09
N PRO A 286 8.23 -8.19 -21.50
CA PRO A 286 8.22 -8.49 -20.08
C PRO A 286 9.25 -9.56 -19.70
N THR A 287 9.74 -9.49 -18.46
CA THR A 287 10.48 -10.60 -17.85
C THR A 287 9.56 -11.82 -17.65
N SER A 288 10.14 -12.99 -17.35
CA SER A 288 9.36 -14.20 -17.07
C SER A 288 8.38 -14.01 -15.91
N ASP A 289 8.80 -13.32 -14.84
CA ASP A 289 7.98 -13.08 -13.66
C ASP A 289 6.85 -12.10 -13.94
N THR A 290 7.15 -11.00 -14.63
CA THR A 290 6.15 -10.02 -15.06
C THR A 290 5.12 -10.68 -15.98
N TYR A 291 5.57 -11.46 -16.97
CA TYR A 291 4.68 -12.15 -17.90
C TYR A 291 3.77 -13.17 -17.20
N ARG A 292 4.31 -13.94 -16.25
CA ARG A 292 3.51 -14.85 -15.41
C ARG A 292 2.45 -14.08 -14.62
N ARG A 293 2.85 -13.01 -13.92
CA ARG A 293 1.92 -12.19 -13.12
C ARG A 293 0.83 -11.55 -13.99
N MET A 294 1.18 -11.05 -15.18
CA MET A 294 0.21 -10.53 -16.16
C MET A 294 -0.82 -11.59 -16.53
N LYS A 295 -0.38 -12.80 -16.89
CA LYS A 295 -1.29 -13.91 -17.24
C LYS A 295 -2.21 -14.27 -16.09
N ASP A 296 -1.67 -14.40 -14.89
CA ASP A 296 -2.45 -14.78 -13.70
C ASP A 296 -3.53 -13.74 -13.40
N VAL A 297 -3.18 -12.45 -13.46
CA VAL A 297 -4.13 -11.35 -13.23
C VAL A 297 -5.23 -11.33 -14.29
N LEU A 298 -4.89 -11.51 -15.56
CA LEU A 298 -5.86 -11.48 -16.66
C LEU A 298 -6.78 -12.70 -16.68
N ALA A 299 -6.27 -13.89 -16.33
CA ALA A 299 -7.06 -15.11 -16.26
C ALA A 299 -8.11 -15.08 -15.13
N ASN A 300 -7.84 -14.31 -14.06
CA ASN A 300 -8.73 -14.15 -12.91
C ASN A 300 -9.44 -12.79 -12.91
N ALA A 301 -9.47 -12.09 -14.05
CA ALA A 301 -10.08 -10.77 -14.14
C ALA A 301 -11.59 -10.84 -13.86
N GLN A 302 -12.05 -9.97 -12.99
CA GLN A 302 -13.47 -9.76 -12.71
C GLN A 302 -13.88 -8.39 -13.24
N LEU A 303 -15.17 -8.23 -13.52
CA LEU A 303 -15.74 -6.92 -13.85
C LEU A 303 -15.53 -5.96 -12.68
N ILE A 304 -15.06 -4.74 -12.98
CA ILE A 304 -14.78 -3.74 -11.96
C ILE A 304 -16.05 -2.95 -11.68
N ARG A 305 -16.50 -2.94 -10.43
CA ARG A 305 -17.67 -2.18 -10.00
C ARG A 305 -17.37 -0.68 -10.06
N SER A 306 -18.27 0.07 -10.69
CA SER A 306 -18.20 1.53 -10.70
C SER A 306 -18.63 2.10 -9.33
N GLY A 307 -18.25 3.34 -9.05
CA GLY A 307 -18.85 4.10 -7.95
C GLY A 307 -20.24 4.67 -8.27
N ILE A 308 -20.83 4.36 -9.43
CA ILE A 308 -22.08 4.93 -9.93
C ILE A 308 -23.20 3.90 -9.76
N ILE A 309 -24.32 4.33 -9.18
CA ILE A 309 -25.56 3.56 -9.18
C ILE A 309 -26.37 4.01 -10.38
N SER A 310 -26.56 3.12 -11.35
CA SER A 310 -27.47 3.37 -12.46
C SER A 310 -28.90 3.03 -12.07
N CYS A 311 -29.79 3.99 -12.28
CA CYS A 311 -31.22 3.78 -12.14
C CYS A 311 -31.84 3.54 -13.52
N TRP A 312 -32.09 2.28 -13.84
CA TRP A 312 -32.98 1.90 -14.94
C TRP A 312 -34.32 1.48 -14.34
N ILE A 313 -35.42 1.64 -15.08
CA ILE A 313 -36.80 1.40 -14.60
C ILE A 313 -36.84 0.11 -13.74
N ASN A 314 -37.10 0.28 -12.44
CA ASN A 314 -37.17 -0.77 -11.41
C ASN A 314 -35.88 -1.56 -11.06
N LYS A 315 -34.69 -1.03 -11.38
CA LYS A 315 -33.39 -1.57 -10.92
C LYS A 315 -32.44 -0.46 -10.48
N PHE A 316 -31.91 -0.59 -9.27
CA PHE A 316 -30.80 0.19 -8.74
C PHE A 316 -29.61 -0.74 -8.59
N ASP A 317 -28.74 -0.78 -9.60
CA ASP A 317 -27.52 -1.57 -9.57
C ASP A 317 -26.31 -0.70 -9.93
N TYR A 318 -25.13 -1.16 -9.56
CA TYR A 318 -23.90 -0.49 -9.93
C TYR A 318 -23.54 -0.78 -11.38
N ASP A 319 -22.94 0.19 -12.06
CA ASP A 319 -22.35 -0.10 -13.36
C ASP A 319 -21.08 -0.95 -13.18
N TYR A 320 -20.73 -1.71 -14.20
CA TYR A 320 -19.55 -2.56 -14.22
C TYR A 320 -18.73 -2.27 -15.47
N TYR A 321 -17.41 -2.20 -15.31
CA TYR A 321 -16.47 -2.02 -16.41
C TYR A 321 -15.76 -3.33 -16.74
N ASP A 322 -15.85 -3.76 -18.01
CA ASP A 322 -14.99 -4.80 -18.56
C ASP A 322 -13.68 -4.18 -19.06
N VAL A 323 -12.73 -4.01 -18.15
CA VAL A 323 -11.41 -3.46 -18.49
C VAL A 323 -10.61 -4.39 -19.40
N VAL A 324 -10.93 -5.69 -19.49
CA VAL A 324 -10.22 -6.61 -20.37
C VAL A 324 -10.73 -6.46 -21.81
N GLY A 325 -12.06 -6.51 -21.98
CA GLY A 325 -12.73 -6.40 -23.28
C GLY A 325 -12.66 -5.00 -23.89
N ASP A 326 -12.86 -3.96 -23.07
CA ASP A 326 -13.07 -2.59 -23.56
C ASP A 326 -11.86 -1.66 -23.39
N PHE A 327 -10.68 -2.20 -23.04
CA PHE A 327 -9.50 -1.40 -22.65
C PHE A 327 -9.18 -0.27 -23.63
N GLU A 328 -9.05 -0.58 -24.93
CA GLU A 328 -8.69 0.43 -25.95
C GLU A 328 -9.80 1.47 -26.11
N HIS A 329 -11.07 1.06 -26.07
CA HIS A 329 -12.20 1.97 -26.14
C HIS A 329 -12.24 2.93 -24.96
N LEU A 330 -12.07 2.40 -23.74
CA LEU A 330 -12.01 3.20 -22.51
C LEU A 330 -10.81 4.14 -22.51
N LEU A 331 -9.66 3.69 -23.03
CA LEU A 331 -8.45 4.51 -23.18
C LEU A 331 -8.63 5.66 -24.20
N MET A 332 -9.60 5.58 -25.11
CA MET A 332 -9.90 6.66 -26.07
C MET A 332 -11.01 7.60 -25.61
N THR A 333 -11.93 7.13 -24.77
CA THR A 333 -13.19 7.84 -24.46
C THR A 333 -13.23 8.53 -23.10
N GLN A 334 -12.37 8.16 -22.15
CA GLN A 334 -12.33 8.74 -20.79
C GLN A 334 -11.33 9.88 -20.61
#